data_AF-A0A969KGI6-F1
#
_entry.id   AF-A0A969KGI6-F1
#
_cell.length_a   1.000
_cell.length_b   1.000
_cell.length_c   1.000
_cell.angle_alpha   90.00
_cell.angle_beta   90.00
_cell.angle_gamma   90.00
#
_symmetry.space_group_name_H-M   'P 1'
#
loop_
_entity.id
_entity.type
_entity.pdbx_description
1 polymer ?
#
loop_
_entity_poly.entity_id
_entity_poly.type
_entity_poly.pdbx_seq_one_letter_code
_entity_poly.pdbx_strand_id
1 'polypeptide(L)'
;MLDLIKLAGQFPDMESHLQQQATEGRERIERGFAILDQAQQNLPTLQQHHEAWGDKIIFNYGIPLEPLDTRVMISVPPKAHTVFATDGSQIAPSHHEIAYCYLINVGRIMLHYGQSLHPLLDNIPEVFYKAEDLYISRKWGIRTDEWMGYCRTASEAQMLADMACKWVLPPGSHEHVPNVAMVDGSLVYWFLENIPQEAREKILLPVLEAWK
;
A
#
# COMPACT_ATOMS: atom_id res chain seq x y z
N MET A 1 10.61 33.73 -2.63
CA MET A 1 10.65 34.07 -1.18
C MET A 1 9.22 33.97 -0.67
N LEU A 2 8.99 33.19 0.39
CA LEU A 2 7.66 32.95 0.96
C LEU A 2 7.19 34.23 1.69
N ASP A 3 5.99 34.73 1.39
CA ASP A 3 5.45 35.95 2.01
C ASP A 3 4.69 35.59 3.30
N LEU A 4 5.39 35.71 4.43
CA LEU A 4 4.90 35.31 5.74
C LEU A 4 3.71 36.17 6.24
N ILE A 5 3.59 37.41 5.75
CA ILE A 5 2.48 38.31 6.13
C ILE A 5 1.19 37.84 5.46
N LYS A 6 1.27 37.44 4.18
CA LYS A 6 0.13 36.84 3.47
C LYS A 6 -0.30 35.49 4.05
N LEU A 7 0.65 34.69 4.54
CA LEU A 7 0.34 33.42 5.21
C LEU A 7 -0.28 33.61 6.59
N ALA A 8 0.17 34.59 7.37
CA ALA A 8 -0.38 34.86 8.69
C ALA A 8 -1.89 35.20 8.64
N GLY A 9 -2.36 35.84 7.56
CA GLY A 9 -3.78 36.11 7.34
C GLY A 9 -4.63 34.85 7.08
N GLN A 10 -4.02 33.71 6.74
CA GLN A 10 -4.71 32.43 6.50
C GLN A 10 -4.84 31.57 7.77
N PHE A 11 -4.11 31.91 8.84
CA PHE A 11 -4.10 31.12 10.07
C PHE A 11 -5.44 31.09 10.84
N PRO A 12 -6.22 32.17 10.94
CA PRO A 12 -7.52 32.11 11.64
C PRO A 12 -8.49 31.14 10.96
N ASP A 13 -8.55 31.16 9.62
CA ASP A 13 -9.39 30.24 8.84
C ASP A 13 -8.90 28.80 9.00
N MET A 14 -7.57 28.59 8.99
CA MET A 14 -6.97 27.28 9.26
C MET A 14 -7.29 26.77 10.67
N GLU A 15 -7.23 27.63 11.69
CA GLU A 15 -7.56 27.25 13.07
C GLU A 15 -9.04 26.87 13.21
N SER A 16 -9.95 27.67 12.64
CA SER A 16 -11.38 27.35 12.60
C SER A 16 -11.63 26.02 11.88
N HIS A 17 -10.95 25.79 10.76
CA HIS A 17 -11.04 24.54 10.01
C HIS A 17 -10.54 23.34 10.82
N LEU A 18 -9.42 23.47 11.54
CA LEU A 18 -8.88 22.41 12.40
C LEU A 18 -9.82 22.08 13.57
N GLN A 19 -10.43 23.09 14.20
CA GLN A 19 -11.43 22.88 15.26
C GLN A 19 -12.68 22.18 14.73
N GLN A 20 -13.15 22.57 13.54
CA GLN A 20 -14.27 21.91 12.87
C GLN A 20 -13.91 20.44 12.55
N GLN A 21 -12.74 20.18 11.97
CA GLN A 21 -12.27 18.81 11.68
C GLN A 21 -12.17 17.95 12.95
N ALA A 22 -11.70 18.52 14.06
CA ALA A 22 -11.65 17.80 15.34
C ALA A 22 -13.05 17.44 15.84
N THR A 23 -14.02 18.36 15.71
CA THR A 23 -15.42 18.13 16.09
C THR A 23 -16.06 17.07 15.21
N GLU A 24 -15.92 17.18 13.89
CA GLU A 24 -16.40 16.17 12.93
C GLU A 24 -15.76 14.80 13.17
N GLY A 25 -14.46 14.78 13.51
CA GLY A 25 -13.73 13.55 13.86
C GLY A 25 -14.35 12.85 15.07
N ARG A 26 -14.67 13.61 16.13
CA ARG A 26 -15.35 13.09 17.31
C ARG A 26 -16.75 12.56 16.98
N GLU A 27 -17.54 13.31 16.22
CA GLU A 27 -18.88 12.87 15.80
C GLU A 27 -18.84 11.61 14.93
N ARG A 28 -17.81 11.44 14.10
CA ARG A 28 -17.60 10.21 13.31
C ARG A 28 -17.32 9.01 14.21
N ILE A 29 -16.51 9.19 15.27
CA ILE A 29 -16.24 8.13 16.25
C ILE A 29 -17.51 7.75 17.03
N GLU A 30 -18.26 8.74 17.53
CA GLU A 30 -19.50 8.50 18.29
C GLU A 30 -20.54 7.77 17.42
N ARG A 31 -20.71 8.17 16.16
CA ARG A 31 -21.56 7.45 15.19
C ARG A 31 -21.04 6.04 14.91
N GLY A 32 -19.72 5.87 14.79
CA GLY A 32 -19.08 4.56 14.60
C GLY A 32 -19.42 3.59 15.73
N PHE A 33 -19.35 4.03 16.99
CA PHE A 33 -19.75 3.22 18.14
C PHE A 33 -21.25 2.89 18.14
N ALA A 34 -22.11 3.85 17.80
CA ALA A 34 -23.55 3.60 17.71
C ALA A 34 -23.90 2.54 16.63
N ILE A 35 -23.25 2.62 15.47
CA ILE A 35 -23.41 1.63 14.39
C ILE A 35 -22.88 0.25 14.83
N LEU A 36 -21.74 0.20 15.53
CA LEU A 36 -21.17 -1.05 16.03
C LEU A 36 -22.08 -1.73 17.05
N ASP A 37 -22.66 -0.98 17.99
CA ASP A 37 -23.61 -1.49 18.97
C ASP A 37 -24.89 -2.02 18.28
N GLN A 38 -25.43 -1.26 17.33
CA GLN A 38 -26.57 -1.72 16.52
C GLN A 38 -26.23 -2.99 15.73
N ALA A 39 -25.02 -3.09 15.15
CA ALA A 39 -24.58 -4.27 14.42
C ALA A 39 -24.40 -5.49 15.32
N GLN A 40 -23.88 -5.30 16.54
CA GLN A 40 -23.75 -6.34 17.56
C GLN A 40 -25.12 -6.91 17.95
N GLN A 41 -26.10 -6.04 18.21
CA GLN A 41 -27.46 -6.45 18.57
C GLN A 41 -28.18 -7.21 17.44
N ASN A 42 -27.92 -6.83 16.19
CA ASN A 42 -28.56 -7.42 15.00
C ASN A 42 -27.74 -8.53 14.34
N LEU A 43 -26.59 -8.91 14.90
CA LEU A 43 -25.68 -9.89 14.29
C LEU A 43 -26.38 -11.23 13.96
N PRO A 44 -27.23 -11.82 14.81
CA PRO A 44 -27.92 -13.06 14.47
C PRO A 44 -28.84 -12.93 13.24
N THR A 45 -29.55 -11.80 13.13
CA THR A 45 -30.42 -11.52 11.98
C THR A 45 -29.60 -11.32 10.70
N LEU A 46 -28.45 -10.64 10.80
CA LEU A 46 -27.53 -10.46 9.68
C LEU A 46 -26.94 -11.79 9.20
N GLN A 47 -26.59 -12.69 10.13
CA GLN A 47 -26.12 -14.05 9.81
C GLN A 47 -27.21 -14.85 9.09
N GLN A 48 -28.46 -14.80 9.57
CA GLN A 48 -29.59 -15.46 8.91
C GLN A 48 -29.84 -14.93 7.49
N HIS A 49 -29.74 -13.61 7.29
CA HIS A 49 -29.85 -13.02 5.96
C HIS A 49 -28.71 -13.46 5.04
N HIS A 50 -27.49 -13.56 5.57
CA HIS A 50 -26.35 -14.06 4.83
C HIS A 50 -26.52 -15.55 4.45
N GLU A 51 -27.02 -16.39 5.34
CA GLU A 51 -27.31 -17.81 5.02
C GLU A 51 -28.39 -17.94 3.94
N ALA A 52 -29.41 -17.07 3.96
CA ALA A 52 -30.53 -17.12 3.03
C ALA A 52 -30.23 -16.52 1.65
N TRP A 53 -29.35 -15.52 1.58
CA TRP A 53 -29.15 -14.71 0.37
C TRP A 53 -27.68 -14.47 -0.01
N GLY A 54 -26.73 -15.02 0.75
CA GLY A 54 -25.29 -14.78 0.56
C GLY A 54 -24.79 -15.23 -0.80
N ASP A 55 -25.37 -16.29 -1.36
CA ASP A 55 -25.09 -16.79 -2.71
C ASP A 55 -25.49 -15.81 -3.82
N LYS A 56 -26.35 -14.83 -3.52
CA LYS A 56 -26.81 -13.80 -4.47
C LYS A 56 -25.98 -12.51 -4.43
N ILE A 57 -25.03 -12.42 -3.51
CA ILE A 57 -24.19 -11.23 -3.38
C ILE A 57 -23.13 -11.26 -4.49
N ILE A 58 -23.11 -10.21 -5.31
CA ILE A 58 -22.27 -10.10 -6.52
C ILE A 58 -20.87 -9.52 -6.25
N PHE A 59 -20.46 -9.42 -4.99
CA PHE A 59 -19.17 -8.84 -4.59
C PHE A 59 -18.60 -9.59 -3.38
N ASN A 60 -17.28 -9.49 -3.18
CA ASN A 60 -16.61 -10.12 -2.05
C ASN A 60 -16.84 -9.33 -0.75
N TYR A 61 -17.07 -10.03 0.35
CA TYR A 61 -17.23 -9.44 1.67
C TYR A 61 -16.57 -10.30 2.75
N GLY A 62 -16.15 -9.65 3.85
CA GLY A 62 -15.69 -10.34 5.03
C GLY A 62 -16.87 -10.82 5.87
N ILE A 63 -16.76 -12.04 6.41
CA ILE A 63 -17.72 -12.59 7.36
C ILE A 63 -17.03 -12.62 8.74
N PRO A 64 -17.61 -12.01 9.78
CA PRO A 64 -17.08 -12.14 11.13
C PRO A 64 -17.04 -13.61 11.56
N LEU A 65 -15.85 -14.12 11.89
CA LEU A 65 -15.68 -15.47 12.42
C LEU A 65 -15.95 -15.53 13.94
N GLU A 66 -15.89 -14.38 14.59
CA GLU A 66 -16.07 -14.19 16.03
C GLU A 66 -17.12 -13.09 16.28
N PRO A 67 -17.71 -13.00 17.48
CA PRO A 67 -18.56 -11.88 17.87
C PRO A 67 -17.86 -10.53 17.67
N LEU A 68 -18.62 -9.52 17.25
CA LEU A 68 -18.10 -8.17 16.98
C LEU A 68 -17.59 -7.43 18.23
N ASP A 69 -17.87 -7.92 19.43
CA ASP A 69 -17.40 -7.40 20.71
C ASP A 69 -16.23 -8.22 21.29
N THR A 70 -15.70 -9.19 20.55
CA THR A 70 -14.56 -10.01 20.98
C THR A 70 -13.35 -9.13 21.25
N ARG A 71 -12.83 -9.19 22.47
CA ARG A 71 -11.63 -8.47 22.91
C ARG A 71 -10.58 -9.47 23.33
N VAL A 72 -9.47 -9.50 22.60
CA VAL A 72 -8.33 -10.36 22.91
C VAL A 72 -7.16 -9.53 23.41
N MET A 73 -6.51 -10.04 24.45
CA MET A 73 -5.23 -9.48 24.88
C MET A 73 -4.16 -9.92 23.88
N ILE A 74 -3.54 -8.96 23.23
CA ILE A 74 -2.39 -9.20 22.34
C ILE A 74 -1.11 -9.32 23.18
N SER A 75 -0.21 -10.21 22.76
CA SER A 75 1.10 -10.33 23.39
C SER A 75 1.91 -9.06 23.21
N VAL A 76 2.80 -8.78 24.17
CA VAL A 76 3.73 -7.65 24.07
C VAL A 76 4.64 -7.88 22.86
N PRO A 77 4.81 -6.89 21.97
CA PRO A 77 5.64 -7.06 20.80
C PRO A 77 7.13 -7.27 21.16
N PRO A 78 7.90 -7.90 20.27
CA PRO A 78 9.35 -8.07 20.44
C PRO A 78 10.05 -6.73 20.68
N LYS A 79 10.98 -6.70 21.66
CA LYS A 79 11.79 -5.51 21.95
C LYS A 79 12.70 -5.10 20.77
N ALA A 80 13.07 -6.07 19.94
CA ALA A 80 13.88 -5.88 18.76
C ALA A 80 13.16 -6.48 17.55
N HIS A 81 13.08 -5.71 16.47
CA HIS A 81 12.51 -6.13 15.18
C HIS A 81 13.04 -5.23 14.06
N THR A 82 12.95 -5.70 12.82
CA THR A 82 13.32 -4.93 11.64
C THR A 82 12.09 -4.72 10.76
N VAL A 83 11.89 -3.48 10.31
CA VAL A 83 10.81 -3.11 9.39
C VAL A 83 11.41 -2.75 8.05
N PHE A 84 10.82 -3.31 6.99
CA PHE A 84 11.18 -3.09 5.60
C PHE A 84 10.00 -2.43 4.90
N ALA A 85 10.23 -1.42 4.09
CA ALA A 85 9.18 -0.85 3.26
C ALA A 85 9.74 -0.31 1.94
N THR A 86 8.88 -0.26 0.93
CA THR A 86 9.17 0.32 -0.38
C THR A 86 8.03 1.23 -0.80
N ASP A 87 8.35 2.34 -1.46
CA ASP A 87 7.39 3.23 -2.08
C ASP A 87 7.94 3.72 -3.43
N GLY A 88 7.07 3.83 -4.43
CA GLY A 88 7.43 4.14 -5.80
C GLY A 88 6.87 5.47 -6.27
N SER A 89 7.68 6.19 -7.04
CA SER A 89 7.25 7.32 -7.84
C SER A 89 7.55 7.09 -9.33
N GLN A 90 6.87 7.86 -10.19
CA GLN A 90 7.04 7.74 -11.63
C GLN A 90 6.93 9.09 -12.33
N ILE A 91 7.66 9.24 -13.43
CA ILE A 91 7.61 10.42 -14.30
C ILE A 91 7.18 9.93 -15.69
N ALA A 92 5.97 10.32 -16.10
CA ALA A 92 5.38 9.96 -17.37
C ALA A 92 6.15 10.59 -18.56
N PRO A 93 6.11 9.96 -19.75
CA PRO A 93 6.79 10.50 -20.92
C PRO A 93 6.12 11.79 -21.40
N SER A 94 6.94 12.78 -21.74
CA SER A 94 6.49 14.05 -22.30
C SER A 94 6.77 14.11 -23.80
N HIS A 95 5.77 14.52 -24.58
CA HIS A 95 5.92 14.73 -26.03
C HIS A 95 6.66 16.04 -26.38
N HIS A 96 6.91 16.90 -25.38
CA HIS A 96 7.62 18.15 -25.56
C HIS A 96 9.12 18.04 -25.25
N GLU A 97 9.58 16.86 -24.84
CA GLU A 97 10.98 16.58 -24.50
C GLU A 97 11.72 15.92 -25.67
N ILE A 98 13.04 16.08 -25.69
CA ILE A 98 13.92 15.58 -26.77
C ILE A 98 13.94 14.04 -26.79
N ALA A 99 13.82 13.40 -25.63
CA ALA A 99 13.80 11.95 -25.49
C ALA A 99 12.46 11.48 -24.93
N TYR A 100 11.74 10.66 -25.71
CA TYR A 100 10.51 10.04 -25.25
C TYR A 100 10.83 8.84 -24.35
N CYS A 101 10.85 9.06 -23.05
CA CYS A 101 11.18 8.07 -22.03
C CYS A 101 10.36 8.29 -20.76
N TYR A 102 10.27 7.28 -19.90
CA TYR A 102 9.71 7.42 -18.57
C TYR A 102 10.68 6.92 -17.50
N LEU A 103 10.47 7.38 -16.27
CA LEU A 103 11.25 6.97 -15.11
C LEU A 103 10.31 6.29 -14.11
N ILE A 104 10.76 5.18 -13.56
CA ILE A 104 10.23 4.61 -12.33
C ILE A 104 11.33 4.71 -11.26
N ASN A 105 10.99 5.22 -10.09
CA ASN A 105 11.92 5.31 -8.97
C ASN A 105 11.31 4.64 -7.76
N VAL A 106 11.95 3.59 -7.24
CA VAL A 106 11.52 2.91 -6.02
C VAL A 106 12.46 3.32 -4.89
N GLY A 107 11.91 3.99 -3.88
CA GLY A 107 12.57 4.19 -2.59
C GLY A 107 12.40 2.95 -1.73
N ARG A 108 13.44 2.57 -1.00
CA ARG A 108 13.38 1.44 -0.06
C ARG A 108 14.01 1.84 1.27
N ILE A 109 13.37 1.40 2.35
CA ILE A 109 13.78 1.71 3.70
C ILE A 109 13.85 0.44 4.53
N MET A 110 14.85 0.38 5.41
CA MET A 110 14.98 -0.63 6.44
C MET A 110 15.30 0.05 7.76
N LEU A 111 14.45 -0.19 8.76
CA LEU A 111 14.57 0.38 10.09
C LEU A 111 14.73 -0.73 11.12
N HIS A 112 15.77 -0.64 11.95
CA HIS A 112 16.02 -1.58 13.03
C HIS A 112 15.62 -0.98 14.37
N TYR A 113 14.55 -1.50 14.97
CA TYR A 113 14.10 -1.10 16.30
C TYR A 113 14.78 -1.93 17.36
N GLY A 114 15.32 -1.29 18.40
CA GLY A 114 15.91 -1.96 19.57
C GLY A 114 17.22 -2.71 19.34
N GLN A 115 17.88 -2.51 18.18
CA GLN A 115 19.09 -3.26 17.78
C GLN A 115 20.35 -2.39 17.67
N SER A 116 20.24 -1.06 17.78
CA SER A 116 21.37 -0.12 17.62
C SER A 116 22.13 -0.28 16.29
N LEU A 117 21.42 -0.69 15.23
CA LEU A 117 21.95 -0.79 13.86
C LEU A 117 21.58 0.46 13.05
N HIS A 118 22.40 0.79 12.06
CA HIS A 118 22.10 1.88 11.13
C HIS A 118 20.97 1.52 10.17
N PRO A 119 20.04 2.44 9.88
CA PRO A 119 19.00 2.20 8.88
C PRO A 119 19.60 2.18 7.47
N LEU A 120 18.93 1.47 6.56
CA LEU A 120 19.13 1.63 5.12
C LEU A 120 18.05 2.56 4.58
N LEU A 121 18.46 3.61 3.88
CA LEU A 121 17.58 4.54 3.18
C LEU A 121 18.20 4.79 1.81
N ASP A 122 17.64 4.19 0.77
CA ASP A 122 18.15 4.34 -0.59
C ASP A 122 17.03 4.27 -1.64
N ASN A 123 17.39 4.47 -2.90
CA ASN A 123 16.46 4.42 -4.02
C ASN A 123 17.10 3.76 -5.24
N ILE A 124 16.26 3.16 -6.08
CA ILE A 124 16.64 2.55 -7.34
C ILE A 124 15.81 3.19 -8.46
N PRO A 125 16.35 4.22 -9.14
CA PRO A 125 15.74 4.80 -10.33
C PRO A 125 16.06 3.98 -11.58
N GLU A 126 15.06 3.71 -12.41
CA GLU A 126 15.19 3.03 -13.70
C GLU A 126 14.50 3.82 -14.82
N VAL A 127 15.25 4.06 -15.90
CA VAL A 127 14.79 4.81 -17.07
C VAL A 127 14.43 3.84 -18.20
N PHE A 128 13.22 3.99 -18.73
CA PHE A 128 12.68 3.18 -19.82
C PHE A 128 12.54 4.03 -21.06
N TYR A 129 13.27 3.66 -22.11
CA TYR A 129 13.40 4.47 -23.33
C TYR A 129 13.37 3.65 -24.62
N LYS A 130 13.37 2.32 -24.54
CA LYS A 130 13.31 1.49 -25.74
C LYS A 130 11.89 1.40 -26.25
N ALA A 131 11.73 1.17 -27.56
CA ALA A 131 10.41 1.01 -28.18
C ALA A 131 9.61 -0.14 -27.55
N GLU A 132 10.28 -1.22 -27.14
CA GLU A 132 9.68 -2.33 -26.41
C GLU A 132 9.08 -1.86 -25.08
N ASP A 133 9.79 -1.04 -24.29
CA ASP A 133 9.29 -0.57 -23.00
C ASP A 133 8.16 0.46 -23.12
N LEU A 134 8.20 1.28 -24.17
CA LEU A 134 7.29 2.41 -24.37
C LEU A 134 5.95 2.01 -25.00
N TYR A 135 5.98 0.97 -25.84
CA TYR A 135 4.83 0.60 -26.67
C TYR A 135 4.27 -0.80 -26.39
N ILE A 136 4.92 -1.61 -25.53
CA ILE A 136 4.43 -2.95 -25.19
C ILE A 136 3.00 -2.93 -24.67
N SER A 137 2.61 -1.93 -23.88
CA SER A 137 1.28 -1.86 -23.27
C SER A 137 0.16 -1.63 -24.30
N ARG A 138 0.48 -0.99 -25.43
CA ARG A 138 -0.50 -0.62 -26.47
C ARG A 138 -1.12 -1.84 -27.15
N LYS A 139 -0.38 -2.95 -27.25
CA LYS A 139 -0.91 -4.20 -27.83
C LYS A 139 -2.03 -4.82 -26.99
N TRP A 140 -2.13 -4.41 -25.73
CA TRP A 140 -3.18 -4.83 -24.79
C TRP A 140 -4.24 -3.74 -24.56
N GLY A 141 -4.16 -2.62 -25.30
CA GLY A 141 -5.07 -1.48 -25.12
C GLY A 141 -4.83 -0.68 -23.83
N ILE A 142 -3.71 -0.91 -23.12
CA ILE A 142 -3.39 -0.24 -21.86
C ILE A 142 -2.59 1.02 -22.15
N ARG A 143 -2.99 2.15 -21.56
CA ARG A 143 -2.25 3.40 -21.70
C ARG A 143 -0.88 3.30 -21.01
N THR A 144 0.13 3.99 -21.55
CA THR A 144 1.50 3.91 -21.02
C THR A 144 1.58 4.38 -19.56
N ASP A 145 0.85 5.43 -19.19
CA ASP A 145 0.80 5.95 -17.81
C ASP A 145 0.22 4.94 -16.80
N GLU A 146 -0.82 4.23 -17.21
CA GLU A 146 -1.44 3.16 -16.44
C GLU A 146 -0.49 1.96 -16.31
N TRP A 147 0.13 1.54 -17.43
CA TRP A 147 1.11 0.45 -17.45
C TRP A 147 2.31 0.73 -16.55
N MET A 148 2.80 1.96 -16.54
CA MET A 148 3.87 2.39 -15.63
C MET A 148 3.49 2.17 -14.17
N GLY A 149 2.24 2.44 -13.79
CA GLY A 149 1.76 2.18 -12.43
C GLY A 149 1.84 0.70 -12.06
N TYR A 150 1.49 -0.19 -12.99
CA TYR A 150 1.61 -1.63 -12.77
C TYR A 150 3.07 -2.08 -12.65
N CYS A 151 3.95 -1.58 -13.53
CA CYS A 151 5.39 -1.85 -13.45
C CYS A 151 6.01 -1.33 -12.15
N ARG A 152 5.57 -0.16 -11.67
CA ARG A 152 5.99 0.43 -10.41
C ARG A 152 5.62 -0.47 -9.23
N THR A 153 4.35 -0.88 -9.13
CA THR A 153 3.89 -1.79 -8.08
C THR A 153 4.63 -3.13 -8.11
N ALA A 154 4.90 -3.69 -9.30
CA ALA A 154 5.73 -4.89 -9.40
C ALA A 154 7.17 -4.66 -8.94
N SER A 155 7.75 -3.50 -9.24
CA SER A 155 9.12 -3.15 -8.85
C SER A 155 9.23 -2.95 -7.33
N GLU A 156 8.28 -2.23 -6.72
CA GLU A 156 8.15 -2.07 -5.27
C GLU A 156 8.13 -3.44 -4.57
N ALA A 157 7.22 -4.34 -4.99
CA ALA A 157 7.08 -5.65 -4.38
C ALA A 157 8.33 -6.54 -4.55
N GLN A 158 8.95 -6.54 -5.74
CA GLN A 158 10.18 -7.31 -5.99
C GLN A 158 11.33 -6.81 -5.13
N MET A 159 11.53 -5.50 -5.04
CA MET A 159 12.61 -4.91 -4.25
C MET A 159 12.38 -5.09 -2.75
N LEU A 160 11.12 -5.03 -2.29
CA LEU A 160 10.77 -5.31 -0.90
C LEU A 160 11.12 -6.77 -0.54
N ALA A 161 10.73 -7.72 -1.40
CA ALA A 161 11.03 -9.13 -1.19
C ALA A 161 12.55 -9.39 -1.24
N ASP A 162 13.26 -8.81 -2.20
CA ASP A 162 14.72 -8.88 -2.30
C ASP A 162 15.39 -8.41 -1.00
N MET A 163 14.98 -7.26 -0.49
CA MET A 163 15.50 -6.71 0.75
C MET A 163 15.10 -7.54 1.98
N ALA A 164 13.83 -7.93 2.11
CA ALA A 164 13.34 -8.66 3.28
C ALA A 164 13.89 -10.10 3.36
N CYS A 165 14.08 -10.77 2.21
CA CYS A 165 14.53 -12.15 2.13
C CYS A 165 16.05 -12.30 2.04
N LYS A 166 16.76 -11.35 1.41
CA LYS A 166 18.22 -11.45 1.16
C LYS A 166 19.06 -10.51 2.02
N TRP A 167 18.47 -9.79 2.98
CA TRP A 167 19.27 -8.99 3.90
C TRP A 167 20.07 -9.87 4.87
N VAL A 168 21.40 -9.73 4.85
CA VAL A 168 22.35 -10.56 5.60
C VAL A 168 23.39 -9.68 6.34
N LEU A 169 23.00 -8.52 6.89
CA LEU A 169 23.93 -7.69 7.67
C LEU A 169 23.42 -7.36 9.10
N PRO A 170 24.16 -7.77 10.15
CA PRO A 170 25.44 -8.51 10.11
C PRO A 170 25.30 -9.93 9.53
N PRO A 171 26.39 -10.54 9.01
CA PRO A 171 26.36 -11.84 8.38
C PRO A 171 25.89 -12.90 9.38
N GLY A 172 24.70 -13.43 9.15
CA GLY A 172 24.11 -14.47 9.99
C GLY A 172 22.60 -14.53 9.80
N SER A 173 22.02 -15.71 10.00
CA SER A 173 20.58 -15.84 10.05
C SER A 173 20.05 -15.09 11.29
N HIS A 174 19.28 -14.03 11.07
CA HIS A 174 18.48 -13.41 12.14
C HIS A 174 17.23 -14.27 12.43
N GLU A 175 17.43 -15.57 12.63
CA GLU A 175 16.35 -16.53 12.96
C GLU A 175 15.56 -16.10 14.21
N HIS A 176 16.15 -15.24 15.05
CA HIS A 176 15.63 -14.86 16.35
C HIS A 176 15.10 -13.42 16.42
N VAL A 177 15.22 -12.62 15.35
CA VAL A 177 14.73 -11.24 15.31
C VAL A 177 13.58 -11.13 14.30
N PRO A 178 12.37 -10.79 14.73
CA PRO A 178 11.23 -10.68 13.82
C PRO A 178 11.42 -9.59 12.77
N ASN A 179 11.05 -9.92 11.54
CA ASN A 179 11.08 -9.04 10.39
C ASN A 179 9.65 -8.77 9.91
N VAL A 180 9.36 -7.53 9.53
CA VAL A 180 8.06 -7.12 8.98
C VAL A 180 8.30 -6.37 7.68
N ALA A 181 7.73 -6.86 6.59
CA ALA A 181 7.72 -6.18 5.31
C ALA A 181 6.37 -5.46 5.13
N MET A 182 6.42 -4.18 4.79
CA MET A 182 5.26 -3.31 4.61
C MET A 182 5.20 -2.85 3.16
N VAL A 183 4.04 -3.07 2.54
CA VAL A 183 3.71 -2.57 1.20
C VAL A 183 2.71 -1.42 1.33
N ASP A 184 2.80 -0.42 0.45
CA ASP A 184 1.73 0.56 0.29
C ASP A 184 0.64 0.00 -0.64
N GLY A 185 -0.59 -0.11 -0.11
CA GLY A 185 -1.74 -0.64 -0.82
C GLY A 185 -2.15 -2.07 -0.46
N SER A 186 -2.92 -2.69 -1.34
CA SER A 186 -3.56 -4.00 -1.13
C SER A 186 -2.64 -5.16 -1.51
N LEU A 187 -2.64 -6.23 -0.72
CA LEU A 187 -1.97 -7.50 -1.05
C LEU A 187 -2.62 -8.19 -2.26
N VAL A 188 -3.92 -7.96 -2.48
CA VAL A 188 -4.61 -8.45 -3.68
C VAL A 188 -4.57 -7.35 -4.75
N TYR A 189 -3.92 -7.66 -5.87
CA TYR A 189 -3.81 -6.75 -7.02
C TYR A 189 -5.09 -6.80 -7.89
N TRP A 190 -6.21 -6.34 -7.34
CA TRP A 190 -7.52 -6.32 -8.04
C TRP A 190 -7.47 -5.61 -9.41
N PHE A 191 -6.60 -4.61 -9.56
CA PHE A 191 -6.42 -3.90 -10.84
C PHE A 191 -5.95 -4.81 -11.99
N LEU A 192 -5.33 -5.95 -11.69
CA LEU A 192 -4.88 -6.93 -12.69
C LEU A 192 -6.01 -7.82 -13.23
N GLU A 193 -7.18 -7.84 -12.60
CA GLU A 193 -8.30 -8.71 -13.01
C GLU A 193 -8.79 -8.39 -14.42
N ASN A 194 -8.87 -7.09 -14.74
CA ASN A 194 -9.47 -6.58 -15.96
C ASN A 194 -8.50 -6.45 -17.15
N ILE A 195 -7.21 -6.76 -16.98
CA ILE A 195 -6.22 -6.65 -18.05
C ILE A 195 -5.99 -8.00 -18.75
N PRO A 196 -5.57 -8.00 -20.04
CA PRO A 196 -5.27 -9.23 -20.78
C PRO A 196 -4.25 -10.12 -20.07
N GLN A 197 -4.40 -11.44 -20.22
CA GLN A 197 -3.59 -12.44 -19.51
C GLN A 197 -2.07 -12.23 -19.71
N GLU A 198 -1.62 -11.99 -20.94
CA GLU A 198 -0.19 -11.76 -21.19
C GLU A 198 0.36 -10.53 -20.47
N ALA A 199 -0.44 -9.45 -20.37
CA ALA A 199 -0.06 -8.24 -19.63
C ALA A 199 0.01 -8.52 -18.13
N ARG A 200 -0.97 -9.28 -17.64
CA ARG A 200 -1.07 -9.70 -16.25
C ARG A 200 0.13 -10.52 -15.82
N GLU A 201 0.52 -11.51 -16.61
CA GLU A 201 1.64 -12.39 -16.32
C GLU A 201 2.97 -11.63 -16.24
N LYS A 202 3.15 -10.56 -17.03
CA LYS A 202 4.33 -9.69 -16.98
C LYS A 202 4.49 -8.94 -15.66
N ILE A 203 3.39 -8.70 -14.94
CA ILE A 203 3.40 -8.02 -13.64
C ILE A 203 3.38 -9.05 -12.50
N LEU A 204 2.48 -10.04 -12.60
CA LEU A 204 2.20 -10.97 -11.51
C LEU A 204 3.31 -12.01 -11.31
N LEU A 205 3.87 -12.58 -12.39
CA LEU A 205 4.88 -13.64 -12.25
C LEU A 205 6.15 -13.15 -11.55
N PRO A 206 6.75 -12.00 -11.92
CA PRO A 206 7.93 -11.50 -11.20
C PRO A 206 7.64 -11.23 -9.72
N VAL A 207 6.45 -10.70 -9.39
CA VAL A 207 6.07 -10.48 -7.99
C VAL A 207 5.96 -11.81 -7.25
N LEU A 208 5.29 -12.81 -7.80
CA LEU A 208 5.16 -14.13 -7.18
C LEU A 208 6.51 -14.85 -7.03
N GLU A 209 7.42 -14.68 -7.99
CA GLU A 209 8.76 -15.27 -7.94
C GLU A 209 9.65 -14.63 -6.89
N ALA A 210 9.50 -13.33 -6.63
CA ALA A 210 10.33 -12.62 -5.66
C ALA A 210 10.12 -13.08 -4.21
N TRP A 211 8.94 -13.64 -3.89
CA TRP A 211 8.59 -14.15 -2.57
C TRP A 211 8.85 -15.65 -2.38
N LYS A 212 9.44 -16.33 -3.37
CA LYS A 212 9.87 -17.73 -3.26
C LYS A 212 11.29 -17.84 -2.72
#